data_AF-A0AAW8HRK5-F1
#
_entry.id   AF-A0AAW8HRK5-F1
#
_cell.length_a   1.000
_cell.length_b   1.000
_cell.length_c   1.000
_cell.angle_alpha   90.00
_cell.angle_beta   90.00
_cell.angle_gamma   90.00
#
_symmetry.space_group_name_H-M   'P 1'
#
loop_
_entity.id
_entity.type
_entity.pdbx_description
1 polymer ?
#
loop_
_entity_poly.entity_id
_entity_poly.type
_entity_poly.pdbx_seq_one_letter_code
_entity_poly.pdbx_strand_id
1 'polypeptide(L)'
;MKLRLTVMAMLLAAAGAAQADNFRIVQSPSQKLDVWLDNVKGNTAQDWCDSELSLRIVTGGSKSAKVLNNFLPRVGALLEHQCSRLKQMNWSLVDGSNAQIAHGTAAKSDKWAVKVAADQPATAASQTAVPAGLLAPEDNIEARSPIADRTPWQEFTLMDGCRLRTFWQESAGTPALFIPAGSSGDCEKGGWLSGKTTLTRQVGGEDRQQTVTFVHGFPVTGLGDGADPNKLLITAVNNQRMVLGAEEAGQSWIILPYDADQSSWKMDGTLAVEISREQAADPAQVQAKVEAARKAWAPWLPAQAHLSVVLIDGLLPRLSNPAARAWRAAN
;
A
#
# COMPACT_ATOMS: atom_id res chain seq x y z
N MET A 1 -27.81 43.68 -47.13
CA MET A 1 -28.32 42.31 -46.89
C MET A 1 -27.31 41.63 -45.99
N LYS A 2 -27.56 41.55 -44.67
CA LYS A 2 -28.22 40.45 -43.93
C LYS A 2 -27.42 39.13 -43.92
N LEU A 3 -27.05 38.71 -42.70
CA LEU A 3 -26.85 37.33 -42.20
C LEU A 3 -25.55 36.59 -42.61
N ARG A 4 -24.84 35.84 -41.75
CA ARG A 4 -25.11 35.38 -40.36
C ARG A 4 -23.82 34.87 -39.71
N LEU A 5 -23.70 35.07 -38.39
CA LEU A 5 -22.74 34.42 -37.48
C LEU A 5 -22.91 32.89 -37.50
N THR A 6 -21.79 32.17 -37.41
CA THR A 6 -21.72 30.90 -36.65
C THR A 6 -20.31 30.74 -36.09
N VAL A 7 -20.14 31.14 -34.82
CA VAL A 7 -19.02 30.72 -33.97
C VAL A 7 -19.43 29.37 -33.40
N MET A 8 -18.78 28.29 -33.84
CA MET A 8 -18.98 26.97 -33.27
C MET A 8 -18.02 26.82 -32.09
N ALA A 9 -18.54 27.01 -30.87
CA ALA A 9 -17.84 26.64 -29.65
C ALA A 9 -17.84 25.11 -29.55
N MET A 10 -16.67 24.49 -29.68
CA MET A 10 -16.51 23.06 -29.45
C MET A 10 -16.40 22.85 -27.93
N LEU A 11 -17.50 22.39 -27.32
CA LEU A 11 -17.54 21.95 -25.92
C LEU A 11 -16.60 20.76 -25.75
N LEU A 12 -15.58 20.94 -24.91
CA LEU A 12 -14.80 19.84 -24.33
C LEU A 12 -15.75 18.98 -23.48
N ALA A 13 -16.10 17.78 -23.96
CA ALA A 13 -16.66 16.74 -23.11
C ALA A 13 -15.50 16.08 -22.35
N ALA A 14 -15.17 16.64 -21.19
CA ALA A 14 -14.40 15.92 -20.18
C ALA A 14 -15.32 14.87 -19.56
N ALA A 15 -15.27 13.63 -20.07
CA ALA A 15 -15.79 12.48 -19.35
C ALA A 15 -14.82 12.21 -18.18
N GLY A 16 -15.17 12.74 -17.01
CA GLY A 16 -14.40 12.52 -15.79
C GLY A 16 -14.34 11.03 -15.48
N ALA A 17 -13.12 10.51 -15.35
CA ALA A 17 -12.91 9.33 -14.53
C ALA A 17 -13.43 9.67 -13.13
N ALA A 18 -14.44 8.95 -12.64
CA ALA A 18 -14.78 8.95 -11.22
C ALA A 18 -13.59 8.31 -10.50
N GLN A 19 -12.59 9.13 -10.18
CA GLN A 19 -11.51 8.73 -9.30
C GLN A 19 -12.13 8.56 -7.92
N ALA A 20 -11.82 7.44 -7.27
CA ALA A 20 -12.22 7.22 -5.89
C ALA A 20 -11.42 8.20 -5.03
N ASP A 21 -12.04 9.33 -4.69
CA ASP A 21 -11.38 10.41 -3.97
C ASP A 21 -11.46 10.16 -2.46
N ASN A 22 -10.39 10.52 -1.75
CA ASN A 22 -10.41 10.56 -0.30
C ASN A 22 -11.12 11.85 0.13
N PHE A 23 -12.33 11.71 0.66
CA PHE A 23 -13.17 12.85 0.97
C PHE A 23 -13.13 13.15 2.47
N ARG A 24 -12.67 14.36 2.84
CA ARG A 24 -12.71 14.83 4.22
C ARG A 24 -14.12 15.30 4.57
N ILE A 25 -14.80 14.53 5.41
CA ILE A 25 -16.18 14.77 5.81
C ILE A 25 -16.32 15.66 7.04
N VAL A 26 -15.35 15.63 7.96
CA VAL A 26 -15.40 16.40 9.20
C VAL A 26 -13.99 16.87 9.58
N GLN A 27 -13.88 18.12 10.01
CA GLN A 27 -12.67 18.67 10.60
C GLN A 27 -12.99 19.29 11.96
N SER A 28 -12.16 18.99 12.97
CA SER A 28 -12.24 19.60 14.30
C SER A 28 -10.91 20.28 14.63
N PRO A 29 -10.76 21.58 14.33
CA PRO A 29 -9.52 22.31 14.60
C PRO A 29 -9.15 22.33 16.09
N SER A 30 -10.14 22.44 16.98
CA SER A 30 -9.93 22.47 18.43
C SER A 30 -9.42 21.15 19.00
N GLN A 31 -9.76 20.02 18.38
CA GLN A 31 -9.30 18.68 18.79
C GLN A 31 -8.17 18.16 17.90
N LYS A 32 -7.79 18.91 16.85
CA LYS A 32 -6.81 18.52 15.83
C LYS A 32 -7.13 17.17 15.18
N LEU A 33 -8.39 16.97 14.83
CA LEU A 33 -8.89 15.74 14.18
C LEU A 33 -9.44 16.05 12.79
N ASP A 34 -9.06 15.26 11.81
CA ASP A 34 -9.66 15.24 10.46
C ASP A 34 -10.26 13.86 10.20
N VAL A 35 -11.48 13.78 9.69
CA VAL A 35 -12.17 12.53 9.38
C VAL A 35 -12.34 12.40 7.87
N TRP A 36 -11.91 11.27 7.35
CA TRP A 36 -11.87 10.95 5.93
C TRP A 36 -12.70 9.71 5.63
N LEU A 37 -13.38 9.75 4.50
CA LEU A 37 -13.91 8.59 3.79
C LEU A 37 -12.95 8.27 2.66
N ASP A 38 -12.33 7.11 2.71
CA ASP A 38 -11.41 6.68 1.69
C ASP A 38 -12.17 5.87 0.63
N ASN A 39 -11.73 6.00 -0.63
CA ASN A 39 -12.26 5.23 -1.78
C ASN A 39 -13.77 5.39 -2.05
N VAL A 40 -14.33 6.60 -1.90
CA VAL A 40 -15.74 6.86 -2.19
C VAL A 40 -15.94 7.30 -3.64
N LYS A 41 -17.10 6.98 -4.23
CA LYS A 41 -17.43 7.29 -5.64
C LYS A 41 -17.65 8.79 -5.90
N GLY A 42 -17.83 9.57 -4.84
CA GLY A 42 -18.14 11.00 -4.89
C GLY A 42 -18.31 11.59 -3.49
N ASN A 43 -18.54 12.90 -3.42
CA ASN A 43 -18.62 13.66 -2.17
C ASN A 43 -20.05 13.91 -1.68
N THR A 44 -21.07 13.39 -2.39
CA THR A 44 -22.46 13.52 -1.95
C THR A 44 -22.84 12.37 -1.02
N ALA A 45 -23.82 12.60 -0.13
CA ALA A 45 -24.27 11.56 0.80
C ALA A 45 -24.67 10.26 0.08
N GLN A 46 -25.23 10.33 -1.12
CA GLN A 46 -25.64 9.15 -1.90
C GLN A 46 -24.46 8.30 -2.39
N ASP A 47 -23.28 8.90 -2.57
CA ASP A 47 -22.11 8.22 -3.12
C ASP A 47 -21.37 7.34 -2.10
N TRP A 48 -21.58 7.60 -0.81
CA TRP A 48 -20.95 6.88 0.30
C TRP A 48 -21.95 6.31 1.32
N CYS A 49 -23.23 6.64 1.23
CA CYS A 49 -24.24 6.17 2.19
C CYS A 49 -24.49 4.67 2.07
N ASP A 50 -23.94 3.93 3.02
CA ASP A 50 -24.18 2.50 3.22
C ASP A 50 -24.57 2.24 4.68
N SER A 51 -25.01 1.01 4.93
CA SER A 51 -25.30 0.45 6.25
C SER A 51 -24.08 0.38 7.16
N GLU A 52 -22.89 0.18 6.60
CA GLU A 52 -21.61 0.23 7.28
C GLU A 52 -20.67 1.22 6.59
N LEU A 53 -19.99 2.07 7.37
CA LEU A 53 -19.10 3.08 6.82
C LEU A 53 -17.73 3.03 7.50
N SER A 54 -16.68 3.00 6.68
CA SER A 54 -15.29 3.01 7.16
C SER A 54 -14.75 4.43 7.23
N LEU A 55 -14.29 4.84 8.41
CA LEU A 55 -13.76 6.17 8.68
C LEU A 55 -12.27 6.09 9.00
N ARG A 56 -11.47 6.97 8.38
CA ARG A 56 -10.10 7.23 8.80
C ARG A 56 -10.02 8.57 9.51
N ILE A 57 -9.59 8.54 10.77
CA ILE A 57 -9.50 9.71 11.64
C ILE A 57 -8.02 10.02 11.83
N VAL A 58 -7.56 11.14 11.28
CA VAL A 58 -6.18 11.60 11.40
C VAL A 58 -6.08 12.54 12.60
N THR A 59 -5.19 12.26 13.54
CA THR A 59 -4.90 13.14 14.69
C THR A 59 -3.57 13.87 14.52
N GLY A 60 -3.62 15.19 14.62
CA GLY A 60 -2.46 16.07 14.81
C GLY A 60 -2.21 16.43 16.29
N GLY A 61 -2.93 15.78 17.20
CA GLY A 61 -2.94 16.06 18.63
C GLY A 61 -2.70 14.82 19.47
N SER A 62 -3.62 14.50 20.39
CA SER A 62 -3.49 13.37 21.30
C SER A 62 -3.49 12.03 20.53
N LYS A 63 -2.50 11.18 20.79
CA LYS A 63 -2.42 9.80 20.29
C LYS A 63 -3.18 8.82 21.19
N SER A 64 -4.43 9.13 21.52
CA SER A 64 -5.27 8.29 22.37
C SER A 64 -6.70 8.22 21.84
N ALA A 65 -7.24 7.02 21.72
CA ALA A 65 -8.63 6.79 21.33
C ALA A 65 -9.65 7.45 22.28
N LYS A 66 -9.23 7.80 23.51
CA LYS A 66 -10.08 8.53 24.47
C LYS A 66 -10.56 9.88 23.93
N VAL A 67 -9.80 10.52 23.04
CA VAL A 67 -10.21 11.77 22.38
C VAL A 67 -11.49 11.59 21.56
N LEU A 68 -11.75 10.36 21.08
CA LEU A 68 -12.89 10.06 20.25
C LEU A 68 -14.19 9.94 21.04
N ASN A 69 -14.14 9.70 22.36
CA ASN A 69 -15.32 9.43 23.20
C ASN A 69 -16.39 10.53 23.12
N ASN A 70 -15.97 11.78 22.98
CA ASN A 70 -16.86 12.94 22.88
C ASN A 70 -17.01 13.47 21.44
N PHE A 71 -16.20 12.93 20.51
CA PHE A 71 -16.13 13.36 19.12
C PHE A 71 -16.96 12.48 18.20
N LEU A 72 -16.73 11.16 18.23
CA LEU A 72 -17.41 10.18 17.36
C LEU A 72 -18.93 10.18 17.53
N PRO A 73 -19.52 10.36 18.73
CA PRO A 73 -20.97 10.46 18.84
C PRO A 73 -21.58 11.62 18.05
N ARG A 74 -20.85 12.75 17.96
CA ARG A 74 -21.29 13.92 17.20
C ARG A 74 -21.12 13.71 15.70
N VAL A 75 -20.02 13.08 15.30
CA VAL A 75 -19.79 12.68 13.90
C VAL A 75 -20.85 11.68 13.45
N GLY A 76 -21.14 10.66 14.25
CA GLY A 76 -22.17 9.66 13.96
C GLY A 76 -23.55 10.28 13.80
N ALA A 77 -23.95 11.17 14.70
CA ALA A 77 -25.23 11.90 14.58
C ALA A 77 -25.30 12.77 13.31
N LEU A 78 -24.19 13.42 12.93
CA LEU A 78 -24.11 14.22 11.70
C LEU A 78 -24.24 13.33 10.45
N LEU A 79 -23.52 12.21 10.41
CA LEU A 79 -23.55 11.28 9.28
C LEU A 79 -24.89 10.56 9.17
N GLU A 80 -25.52 10.21 10.29
CA GLU A 80 -26.87 9.65 10.34
C GLU A 80 -27.91 10.58 9.71
N HIS A 81 -27.79 11.89 9.94
CA HIS A 81 -28.69 12.87 9.35
C HIS A 81 -28.59 12.91 7.82
N GLN A 82 -27.40 12.64 7.28
CA GLN A 82 -27.13 12.63 5.84
C GLN A 82 -27.37 11.24 5.21
N CYS A 83 -27.20 10.17 5.99
CA CYS A 83 -27.37 8.78 5.59
C CYS A 83 -28.22 8.03 6.62
N SER A 84 -29.53 8.02 6.41
CA SER A 84 -30.48 7.34 7.32
C SER A 84 -30.31 5.82 7.39
N ARG A 85 -29.61 5.23 6.40
CA ARG A 85 -29.32 3.79 6.30
C ARG A 85 -28.13 3.37 7.16
N LEU A 86 -27.31 4.31 7.62
CA LEU A 86 -26.11 4.03 8.41
C LEU A 86 -26.47 3.38 9.74
N LYS A 87 -25.90 2.20 9.99
CA LYS A 87 -26.10 1.42 11.22
C LYS A 87 -24.82 1.29 12.03
N GLN A 88 -23.68 1.18 11.37
CA GLN A 88 -22.38 1.00 12.01
C GLN A 88 -21.30 1.82 11.31
N MET A 89 -20.38 2.36 12.10
CA MET A 89 -19.16 2.99 11.62
C MET A 89 -17.97 2.18 12.11
N ASN A 90 -17.11 1.75 11.20
CA ASN A 90 -15.83 1.14 11.47
C ASN A 90 -14.79 2.26 11.40
N TRP A 91 -14.09 2.56 12.48
CA TRP A 91 -13.18 3.70 12.51
C TRP A 91 -11.74 3.25 12.78
N SER A 92 -10.80 3.94 12.14
CA SER A 92 -9.36 3.82 12.42
C SER A 92 -8.81 5.20 12.77
N LEU A 93 -8.15 5.31 13.91
CA LEU A 93 -7.41 6.48 14.36
C LEU A 93 -5.96 6.32 13.93
N VAL A 94 -5.46 7.27 13.15
CA VAL A 94 -4.09 7.30 12.64
C VAL A 94 -3.43 8.64 12.97
N ASP A 95 -2.11 8.70 13.07
CA ASP A 95 -1.40 9.99 13.16
C ASP A 95 -1.16 10.62 11.78
N GLY A 96 -0.53 11.80 11.73
CA GLY A 96 -0.23 12.52 10.49
C GLY A 96 0.68 11.77 9.50
N SER A 97 1.31 10.65 9.91
CA SER A 97 2.05 9.74 9.03
C SER A 97 1.23 8.52 8.60
N ASN A 98 -0.07 8.52 8.90
CA ASN A 98 -1.02 7.44 8.67
C ASN A 98 -0.74 6.17 9.52
N ALA A 99 0.08 6.28 10.57
CA ALA A 99 0.35 5.15 11.48
C ALA A 99 -0.85 4.90 12.40
N GLN A 100 -1.32 3.66 12.47
CA GLN A 100 -2.51 3.29 13.25
C GLN A 100 -2.24 3.38 14.75
N ILE A 101 -3.05 4.21 15.43
CA ILE A 101 -3.07 4.41 16.88
C ILE A 101 -4.10 3.49 17.53
N ALA A 102 -5.29 3.40 16.95
CA ALA A 102 -6.39 2.58 17.45
C ALA A 102 -7.41 2.33 16.34
N HIS A 103 -8.25 1.31 16.48
CA HIS A 103 -9.42 1.12 15.64
C HIS A 103 -10.58 0.59 16.47
N GLY A 104 -11.77 0.57 15.88
CA GLY A 104 -12.93 0.03 16.54
C GLY A 104 -14.20 0.31 15.78
N THR A 105 -15.31 0.23 16.49
CA THR A 105 -16.64 0.45 15.93
C THR A 105 -17.42 1.48 16.72
N ALA A 106 -18.44 2.03 16.08
CA ALA A 106 -19.45 2.87 16.71
C ALA A 106 -20.79 2.58 16.02
N ALA A 107 -21.76 2.09 16.76
CA ALA A 107 -23.05 1.68 16.20
C ALA A 107 -24.18 2.63 16.59
N LYS A 108 -25.16 2.80 15.70
CA LYS A 108 -26.36 3.61 15.93
C LYS A 108 -27.13 3.15 17.15
N SER A 109 -27.25 1.83 17.34
CA SER A 109 -27.90 1.20 18.49
C SER A 109 -27.29 1.62 19.83
N ASP A 110 -25.99 1.93 19.83
CA ASP A 110 -25.24 2.38 21.00
C ASP A 110 -25.01 3.90 21.00
N LYS A 111 -25.86 4.66 20.29
CA LYS A 111 -25.75 6.12 20.13
C LYS A 111 -24.36 6.57 19.68
N TRP A 112 -23.76 5.79 18.77
CA TRP A 112 -22.44 6.06 18.21
C TRP A 112 -21.31 6.13 19.26
N ALA A 113 -21.49 5.48 20.41
CA ALA A 113 -20.46 5.38 21.43
C ALA A 113 -19.22 4.67 20.89
N VAL A 114 -18.04 5.17 21.28
CA VAL A 114 -16.76 4.63 20.83
C VAL A 114 -16.51 3.30 21.48
N LYS A 115 -16.50 2.24 20.68
CA LYS A 115 -16.05 0.91 21.07
C LYS A 115 -14.68 0.70 20.45
N VAL A 116 -13.63 0.97 21.24
CA VAL A 116 -12.27 0.58 20.86
C VAL A 116 -12.25 -0.93 20.82
N ALA A 117 -11.80 -1.51 19.72
CA ALA A 117 -11.53 -2.94 19.69
C ALA A 117 -10.37 -3.18 20.66
N ALA A 118 -10.68 -3.65 21.87
CA ALA A 118 -9.70 -4.32 22.69
C ALA A 118 -9.34 -5.61 21.93
N ASP A 119 -8.05 -5.96 21.86
CA ASP A 119 -7.64 -7.31 21.44
C ASP A 119 -8.55 -8.29 22.19
N GLN A 120 -9.41 -8.98 21.45
CA GLN A 120 -10.46 -9.79 22.02
C GLN A 120 -9.80 -10.96 22.78
N PRO A 121 -9.91 -11.05 24.12
CA PRO A 121 -9.27 -12.13 24.85
C PRO A 121 -10.24 -13.33 24.94
N ALA A 122 -9.75 -14.53 24.63
CA ALA A 122 -10.29 -15.71 25.26
C ALA A 122 -9.83 -15.72 26.74
N THR A 123 -10.75 -15.31 27.61
CA THR A 123 -10.86 -15.61 29.06
C THR A 123 -9.70 -15.30 30.02
N ALA A 124 -10.03 -14.40 30.95
CA ALA A 124 -9.38 -13.97 32.18
C ALA A 124 -8.56 -14.98 33.01
N ALA A 125 -7.39 -14.53 33.47
CA ALA A 125 -7.01 -14.58 34.89
C ALA A 125 -5.99 -13.47 35.22
N SER A 126 -6.23 -12.77 36.32
CA SER A 126 -5.52 -11.60 36.84
C SER A 126 -4.02 -11.78 37.02
N GLN A 127 -3.22 -10.72 36.77
CA GLN A 127 -2.15 -10.28 37.67
C GLN A 127 -1.59 -8.89 37.34
N THR A 128 -1.78 -7.99 38.30
CA THR A 128 -0.88 -6.97 38.86
C THR A 128 0.02 -6.15 37.94
N ALA A 129 -0.15 -4.83 38.02
CA ALA A 129 0.67 -3.80 37.39
C ALA A 129 2.15 -3.82 37.83
N VAL A 130 3.05 -3.62 36.86
CA VAL A 130 4.46 -3.21 37.04
C VAL A 130 4.82 -2.21 35.92
N PRO A 131 5.81 -1.31 36.13
CA PRO A 131 5.83 0.04 35.59
C PRO A 131 6.24 0.15 34.12
N ALA A 132 5.97 1.32 33.54
CA ALA A 132 6.41 1.74 32.23
C ALA A 132 7.94 1.64 32.09
N GLY A 133 8.39 0.82 31.15
CA GLY A 133 9.80 0.68 30.78
C GLY A 133 10.20 -0.77 30.60
N LEU A 134 9.73 -1.39 29.51
CA LEU A 134 10.35 -2.49 28.76
C LEU A 134 9.39 -2.84 27.62
N LEU A 135 9.89 -2.81 26.38
CA LEU A 135 9.14 -3.17 25.18
C LEU A 135 8.57 -4.58 25.33
N ALA A 136 7.31 -4.77 24.95
CA ALA A 136 6.66 -6.07 24.93
C ALA A 136 7.52 -7.10 24.15
N PRO A 137 7.56 -8.37 24.59
CA PRO A 137 8.47 -9.37 24.06
C PRO A 137 8.25 -9.60 22.56
N GLU A 138 9.32 -10.04 21.92
CA GLU A 138 9.45 -10.42 20.50
C GLU A 138 8.48 -11.54 20.06
N ASP A 139 7.61 -12.02 20.96
CA ASP A 139 6.85 -13.27 20.87
C ASP A 139 5.58 -13.22 20.02
N ASN A 140 5.26 -12.12 19.33
CA ASN A 140 4.09 -12.11 18.46
C ASN A 140 4.28 -11.42 17.11
N ILE A 141 5.45 -11.63 16.52
CA ILE A 141 5.73 -11.20 15.14
C ILE A 141 4.73 -11.85 14.16
N GLU A 142 4.36 -13.11 14.39
CA GLU A 142 3.39 -13.83 13.56
C GLU A 142 1.95 -13.29 13.70
N ALA A 143 1.56 -12.73 14.86
CA ALA A 143 0.27 -12.02 14.97
C ALA A 143 0.28 -10.64 14.30
N ARG A 144 1.43 -9.96 14.23
CA ARG A 144 1.56 -8.66 13.53
C ARG A 144 1.76 -8.82 12.03
N SER A 145 2.30 -9.96 11.62
CA SER A 145 2.58 -10.29 10.23
C SER A 145 2.44 -11.81 10.06
N PRO A 146 1.27 -12.29 9.59
CA PRO A 146 1.07 -13.72 9.36
C PRO A 146 2.07 -14.28 8.34
N ILE A 147 2.13 -15.61 8.26
CA ILE A 147 2.85 -16.30 7.20
C ILE A 147 2.35 -15.79 5.84
N ALA A 148 3.31 -15.53 4.95
CA ALA A 148 3.02 -15.05 3.62
C ALA A 148 2.20 -16.08 2.83
N ASP A 149 1.28 -15.58 2.01
CA ASP A 149 0.52 -16.43 1.10
C ASP A 149 1.48 -17.23 0.18
N ARG A 150 1.19 -18.51 0.02
CA ARG A 150 1.97 -19.47 -0.78
C ARG A 150 1.20 -19.98 -2.00
N THR A 151 0.11 -19.32 -2.36
CA THR A 151 -0.57 -19.54 -3.62
C THR A 151 0.48 -19.49 -4.73
N PRO A 152 0.57 -20.52 -5.59
CA PRO A 152 1.52 -20.52 -6.68
C PRO A 152 1.14 -19.44 -7.69
N TRP A 153 2.14 -18.79 -8.28
CA TRP A 153 1.93 -17.93 -9.45
C TRP A 153 1.56 -18.77 -10.67
N GLN A 154 0.94 -18.14 -11.66
CA GLN A 154 0.73 -18.72 -12.97
C GLN A 154 1.97 -18.50 -13.83
N GLU A 155 2.30 -19.48 -14.67
CA GLU A 155 3.38 -19.40 -15.65
C GLU A 155 2.80 -19.45 -17.06
N PHE A 156 3.27 -18.57 -17.94
CA PHE A 156 2.81 -18.48 -19.32
C PHE A 156 4.02 -18.57 -20.25
N THR A 157 3.88 -19.35 -21.31
CA THR A 157 4.89 -19.48 -22.36
C THR A 157 4.42 -18.70 -23.58
N LEU A 158 5.24 -17.74 -24.01
CA LEU A 158 5.03 -16.96 -25.22
C LEU A 158 5.42 -17.76 -26.47
N MET A 159 4.98 -17.27 -27.63
CA MET A 159 5.25 -17.93 -28.92
C MET A 159 6.73 -18.00 -29.28
N ASP A 160 7.54 -17.07 -28.78
CA ASP A 160 9.01 -17.04 -28.93
C ASP A 160 9.74 -18.00 -27.98
N GLY A 161 8.99 -18.74 -27.14
CA GLY A 161 9.53 -19.67 -26.15
C GLY A 161 9.90 -19.03 -24.82
N CYS A 162 9.78 -17.71 -24.68
CA CYS A 162 10.00 -17.04 -23.42
C CYS A 162 8.88 -17.31 -22.43
N ARG A 163 9.23 -17.47 -21.15
CA ARG A 163 8.28 -17.66 -20.06
C ARG A 163 8.13 -16.40 -19.23
N LEU A 164 6.93 -16.16 -18.74
CA LEU A 164 6.64 -15.17 -17.72
C LEU A 164 5.88 -15.80 -16.57
N ARG A 165 5.90 -15.14 -15.43
CA ARG A 165 5.20 -15.57 -14.24
C ARG A 165 4.60 -14.39 -13.52
N THR A 166 3.34 -14.51 -13.14
CA THR A 166 2.66 -13.51 -12.34
C THR A 166 1.46 -14.13 -11.64
N PHE A 167 0.86 -13.40 -10.72
CA PHE A 167 -0.47 -13.70 -10.24
C PHE A 167 -1.47 -13.06 -11.18
N TRP A 168 -2.42 -13.85 -11.67
CA TRP A 168 -3.50 -13.39 -12.51
C TRP A 168 -4.81 -13.92 -11.91
N GLN A 169 -5.69 -13.02 -11.49
CA GLN A 169 -6.99 -13.39 -10.97
C GLN A 169 -7.95 -13.72 -12.13
N GLU A 170 -8.70 -14.80 -12.04
CA GLU A 170 -9.80 -15.10 -12.97
C GLU A 170 -11.09 -14.51 -12.41
N SER A 171 -11.27 -13.19 -12.51
CA SER A 171 -12.54 -12.55 -12.17
C SER A 171 -13.10 -11.78 -13.36
N ALA A 172 -14.43 -11.59 -13.39
CA ALA A 172 -15.09 -10.82 -14.43
C ALA A 172 -14.62 -9.35 -14.34
N GLY A 173 -13.59 -9.01 -15.11
CA GLY A 173 -12.96 -7.69 -15.10
C GLY A 173 -11.43 -7.72 -15.11
N THR A 174 -10.79 -8.87 -14.94
CA THR A 174 -9.32 -8.93 -14.98
C THR A 174 -8.81 -8.73 -16.42
N PRO A 175 -7.96 -7.73 -16.67
CA PRO A 175 -7.57 -7.36 -18.02
C PRO A 175 -6.74 -8.44 -18.70
N ALA A 176 -7.03 -8.70 -19.98
CA ALA A 176 -6.16 -9.51 -20.82
C ALA A 176 -4.82 -8.80 -21.01
N LEU A 177 -3.72 -9.54 -20.82
CA LEU A 177 -2.35 -9.05 -20.97
C LEU A 177 -1.82 -9.46 -22.34
N PHE A 178 -1.50 -8.47 -23.17
CA PHE A 178 -0.85 -8.66 -24.47
C PHE A 178 0.60 -8.20 -24.38
N ILE A 179 1.51 -9.12 -24.68
CA ILE A 179 2.95 -8.86 -24.77
C ILE A 179 3.32 -8.82 -26.26
N PRO A 180 3.85 -7.71 -26.80
CA PRO A 180 4.10 -7.60 -28.23
C PRO A 180 5.26 -8.48 -28.66
N ALA A 181 5.05 -9.27 -29.72
CA ALA A 181 6.06 -10.14 -30.30
C ALA A 181 7.29 -9.35 -30.75
N GLY A 182 8.49 -9.79 -30.35
CA GLY A 182 9.76 -9.16 -30.73
C GLY A 182 10.13 -7.88 -29.97
N SER A 183 9.30 -7.44 -29.01
CA SER A 183 9.58 -6.32 -28.11
C SER A 183 9.81 -6.74 -26.64
N SER A 184 9.56 -8.01 -26.36
CA SER A 184 9.98 -8.71 -25.15
C SER A 184 11.48 -8.92 -25.25
N GLY A 185 12.24 -8.10 -24.53
CA GLY A 185 13.70 -8.20 -24.45
C GLY A 185 14.19 -9.63 -24.21
N ASP A 186 15.45 -9.84 -24.58
CA ASP A 186 16.16 -11.11 -24.53
C ASP A 186 15.74 -11.97 -23.33
N CYS A 187 15.31 -13.21 -23.62
CA CYS A 187 15.12 -14.21 -22.60
C CYS A 187 16.42 -14.41 -21.83
N GLU A 188 16.39 -14.28 -20.50
CA GLU A 188 17.57 -14.57 -19.70
C GLU A 188 17.90 -16.08 -19.74
N LYS A 189 19.09 -16.42 -19.22
CA LYS A 189 19.49 -17.81 -19.03
C LYS A 189 18.49 -18.51 -18.12
N GLY A 190 17.72 -19.44 -18.70
CA GLY A 190 16.59 -20.10 -18.02
C GLY A 190 15.27 -19.93 -18.78
N GLY A 191 15.22 -19.07 -19.79
CA GLY A 191 14.04 -18.87 -20.65
C GLY A 191 12.97 -18.00 -20.01
N TRP A 192 13.33 -17.13 -19.07
CA TRP A 192 12.41 -16.15 -18.48
C TRP A 192 12.55 -14.81 -19.20
N LEU A 193 11.44 -14.08 -19.32
CA LEU A 193 11.49 -12.70 -19.77
C LEU A 193 12.33 -11.87 -18.83
N SER A 194 13.19 -11.04 -19.38
CA SER A 194 14.00 -10.07 -18.65
C SER A 194 14.05 -8.78 -19.45
N GLY A 195 14.11 -7.65 -18.76
CA GLY A 195 14.21 -6.33 -19.39
C GLY A 195 12.90 -5.58 -19.51
N LYS A 196 13.01 -4.35 -20.00
CA LYS A 196 11.90 -3.40 -20.10
C LYS A 196 11.08 -3.64 -21.35
N THR A 197 9.76 -3.62 -21.23
CA THR A 197 8.83 -3.70 -22.35
C THR A 197 7.53 -2.96 -22.05
N THR A 198 6.66 -2.83 -23.06
CA THR A 198 5.34 -2.22 -22.92
C THR A 198 4.27 -3.27 -23.17
N LEU A 199 3.48 -3.56 -22.14
CA LEU A 199 2.32 -4.43 -22.21
C LEU A 199 1.12 -3.63 -22.71
N THR A 200 0.25 -4.27 -23.50
CA THR A 200 -1.10 -3.75 -23.76
C THR A 200 -2.08 -4.52 -22.91
N ARG A 201 -2.91 -3.82 -22.14
CA ARG A 201 -3.96 -4.39 -21.30
C ARG A 201 -5.31 -4.01 -21.84
N GLN A 202 -6.19 -4.99 -22.03
CA GLN A 202 -7.58 -4.70 -22.39
C GLN A 202 -8.44 -4.65 -21.12
N VAL A 203 -8.78 -3.45 -20.65
CA VAL A 203 -9.62 -3.22 -19.46
C VAL A 203 -10.98 -2.71 -19.93
N GLY A 204 -12.05 -3.48 -19.71
CA GLY A 204 -13.40 -3.05 -20.09
C GLY A 204 -13.60 -2.81 -21.61
N GLY A 205 -12.78 -3.43 -22.45
CA GLY A 205 -12.79 -3.24 -23.91
C GLY A 205 -11.90 -2.11 -24.43
N GLU A 206 -11.20 -1.38 -23.55
CA GLU A 206 -10.22 -0.37 -23.93
C GLU A 206 -8.79 -0.85 -23.72
N ASP A 207 -7.92 -0.53 -24.69
CA ASP A 207 -6.49 -0.83 -24.62
C ASP A 207 -5.76 0.22 -23.78
N ARG A 208 -5.03 -0.24 -22.76
CA ARG A 208 -4.17 0.56 -21.90
C ARG A 208 -2.75 0.05 -21.98
N GLN A 209 -1.82 0.93 -22.32
CA GLN A 209 -0.40 0.60 -22.28
C GLN A 209 0.13 0.63 -20.85
N GLN A 210 0.98 -0.32 -20.50
CA GLN A 210 1.67 -0.39 -19.23
C GLN A 210 3.13 -0.75 -19.47
N THR A 211 4.03 0.15 -19.08
CA THR A 211 5.47 -0.14 -19.09
C THR A 211 5.83 -1.02 -17.90
N VAL A 212 6.48 -2.14 -18.17
CA VAL A 212 6.98 -3.06 -17.14
C VAL A 212 8.46 -3.36 -17.41
N THR A 213 9.18 -3.72 -16.36
CA THR A 213 10.46 -4.38 -16.45
C THR A 213 10.30 -5.78 -15.88
N PHE A 214 10.58 -6.80 -16.69
CA PHE A 214 10.58 -8.16 -16.23
C PHE A 214 11.86 -8.44 -15.43
N VAL A 215 11.70 -8.92 -14.20
CA VAL A 215 12.77 -9.39 -13.31
C VAL A 215 12.57 -10.89 -13.13
N HIS A 216 13.43 -11.70 -13.76
CA HIS A 216 13.30 -13.15 -13.80
C HIS A 216 11.88 -13.62 -14.16
N GLY A 217 11.27 -13.03 -15.19
CA GLY A 217 9.93 -13.35 -15.66
C GLY A 217 8.78 -12.73 -14.87
N PHE A 218 9.03 -12.05 -13.75
CA PHE A 218 7.99 -11.32 -13.01
C PHE A 218 7.87 -9.87 -13.49
N PRO A 219 6.66 -9.38 -13.83
CA PRO A 219 6.48 -7.99 -14.23
C PRO A 219 6.60 -7.05 -13.03
N VAL A 220 7.50 -6.07 -13.13
CA VAL A 220 7.67 -4.99 -12.15
C VAL A 220 7.41 -3.64 -12.81
N THR A 221 6.56 -2.81 -12.22
CA THR A 221 6.26 -1.46 -12.69
C THR A 221 7.06 -0.40 -11.93
N GLY A 222 7.41 0.69 -12.60
CA GLY A 222 8.05 1.85 -11.97
C GLY A 222 9.56 1.72 -11.67
N LEU A 223 10.22 0.66 -12.15
CA LEU A 223 11.69 0.58 -12.14
C LEU A 223 12.30 1.69 -13.00
N GLY A 224 13.48 2.18 -12.61
CA GLY A 224 14.20 3.21 -13.35
C GLY A 224 14.54 2.78 -14.78
N ASP A 225 14.62 3.75 -15.70
CA ASP A 225 14.80 3.48 -17.14
C ASP A 225 16.11 2.76 -17.49
N GLY A 226 17.16 2.95 -16.68
CA GLY A 226 18.46 2.30 -16.82
C GLY A 226 18.64 1.08 -15.92
N ALA A 227 17.58 0.60 -15.27
CA ALA A 227 17.63 -0.56 -14.39
C ALA A 227 18.08 -1.81 -15.16
N ASP A 228 19.14 -2.46 -14.71
CA ASP A 228 19.53 -3.79 -15.19
C ASP A 228 18.84 -4.86 -14.32
N PRO A 229 17.78 -5.52 -14.81
CA PRO A 229 17.03 -6.50 -14.03
C PRO A 229 17.83 -7.78 -13.76
N ASN A 230 18.89 -8.06 -14.52
CA ASN A 230 19.69 -9.28 -14.34
C ASN A 230 20.61 -9.21 -13.10
N LYS A 231 20.78 -8.00 -12.53
CA LYS A 231 21.53 -7.78 -11.27
C LYS A 231 20.64 -7.82 -10.03
N LEU A 232 19.32 -7.86 -10.21
CA LEU A 232 18.39 -7.97 -9.11
C LEU A 232 18.23 -9.44 -8.71
N LEU A 233 18.14 -9.69 -7.41
CA LEU A 233 17.89 -11.00 -6.83
C LEU A 233 16.51 -11.02 -6.19
N ILE A 234 15.71 -12.03 -6.48
CA ILE A 234 14.42 -12.21 -5.80
C ILE A 234 14.63 -13.08 -4.55
N THR A 235 14.53 -12.46 -3.38
CA THR A 235 14.66 -13.14 -2.08
C THR A 235 13.36 -13.88 -1.70
N ALA A 236 12.22 -13.27 -2.00
CA ALA A 236 10.89 -13.87 -1.83
C ALA A 236 9.88 -13.16 -2.74
N VAL A 237 8.83 -13.87 -3.17
CA VAL A 237 7.77 -13.34 -4.03
C VAL A 237 6.46 -14.08 -3.79
N ASN A 238 5.36 -13.34 -3.72
CA ASN A 238 3.98 -13.85 -3.73
C ASN A 238 2.98 -12.74 -4.14
N ASN A 239 1.68 -13.03 -4.10
CA ASN A 239 0.57 -12.11 -4.40
C ASN A 239 0.37 -10.96 -3.38
N GLN A 240 1.26 -10.80 -2.41
CA GLN A 240 1.23 -9.71 -1.44
C GLN A 240 2.41 -8.76 -1.67
N ARG A 241 3.60 -9.32 -1.99
CA ARG A 241 4.84 -8.57 -2.11
C ARG A 241 5.95 -9.35 -2.83
N MET A 242 6.92 -8.61 -3.35
CA MET A 242 8.21 -9.10 -3.83
C MET A 242 9.33 -8.45 -3.02
N VAL A 243 10.35 -9.22 -2.65
CA VAL A 243 11.53 -8.75 -1.93
C VAL A 243 12.73 -8.86 -2.85
N LEU A 244 13.26 -7.71 -3.25
CA LEU A 244 14.43 -7.58 -4.10
C LEU A 244 15.68 -7.36 -3.25
N GLY A 245 16.75 -8.07 -3.59
CA GLY A 245 18.12 -7.79 -3.18
C GLY A 245 18.99 -7.47 -4.39
N ALA A 246 20.21 -7.00 -4.14
CA ALA A 246 21.26 -6.86 -5.14
C ALA A 246 22.62 -7.09 -4.45
N GLU A 247 23.61 -7.56 -5.19
CA GLU A 247 24.93 -7.85 -4.62
C GLU A 247 25.56 -6.57 -4.02
N GLU A 248 25.51 -5.46 -4.76
CA GLU A 248 25.99 -4.15 -4.31
C GLU A 248 25.15 -3.50 -3.20
N ALA A 249 23.95 -4.00 -2.93
CA ALA A 249 23.05 -3.47 -1.90
C ALA A 249 23.34 -4.03 -0.49
N GLY A 250 24.21 -5.03 -0.37
CA GLY A 250 24.61 -5.61 0.91
C GLY A 250 23.40 -6.07 1.74
N GLN A 251 23.35 -5.68 3.02
CA GLN A 251 22.24 -6.01 3.93
C GLN A 251 21.08 -5.00 3.78
N SER A 252 20.60 -4.80 2.56
CA SER A 252 19.41 -3.99 2.30
C SER A 252 18.56 -4.56 1.17
N TRP A 253 17.25 -4.32 1.25
CA TRP A 253 16.26 -4.89 0.35
C TRP A 253 15.18 -3.88 -0.01
N ILE A 254 14.62 -3.99 -1.21
CA ILE A 254 13.40 -3.29 -1.59
C ILE A 254 12.21 -4.25 -1.50
N ILE A 255 11.19 -3.86 -0.77
CA ILE A 255 9.93 -4.60 -0.61
C ILE A 255 8.86 -3.92 -1.47
N LEU A 256 8.49 -4.57 -2.57
CA LEU A 256 7.50 -4.09 -3.53
C LEU A 256 6.12 -4.68 -3.21
N PRO A 257 5.05 -3.88 -3.03
CA PRO A 257 3.70 -4.41 -2.94
C PRO A 257 3.26 -5.01 -4.29
N TYR A 258 2.39 -6.02 -4.21
CA TYR A 258 1.71 -6.55 -5.39
C TYR A 258 0.48 -5.71 -5.71
N ASP A 259 0.36 -5.27 -6.97
CA ASP A 259 -0.79 -4.57 -7.52
C ASP A 259 -1.60 -5.54 -8.37
N ALA A 260 -2.76 -5.96 -7.84
CA ALA A 260 -3.64 -6.92 -8.49
C ALA A 260 -4.28 -6.39 -9.78
N ASP A 261 -4.60 -5.09 -9.84
CA ASP A 261 -5.19 -4.47 -11.03
C ASP A 261 -4.19 -4.45 -12.19
N GLN A 262 -2.90 -4.37 -11.86
CA GLN A 262 -1.79 -4.40 -12.82
C GLN A 262 -1.14 -5.76 -13.00
N SER A 263 -1.55 -6.77 -12.22
CA SER A 263 -0.93 -8.10 -12.19
C SER A 263 0.60 -8.02 -12.14
N SER A 264 1.11 -7.09 -11.31
CA SER A 264 2.54 -6.74 -11.27
C SER A 264 2.95 -6.26 -9.88
N TRP A 265 4.25 -6.28 -9.60
CA TRP A 265 4.79 -5.65 -8.39
C TRP A 265 5.22 -4.22 -8.69
N LYS A 266 4.98 -3.30 -7.75
CA LYS A 266 5.16 -1.87 -8.00
C LYS A 266 6.35 -1.30 -7.23
N MET A 267 7.13 -0.46 -7.91
CA MET A 267 8.21 0.34 -7.33
C MET A 267 7.66 1.59 -6.64
N ASP A 268 6.97 1.38 -5.53
CA ASP A 268 6.57 2.37 -4.53
C ASP A 268 6.87 1.87 -3.11
N GLY A 269 7.78 0.91 -3.05
CA GLY A 269 8.01 0.03 -1.92
C GLY A 269 8.83 0.60 -0.77
N THR A 270 9.05 -0.25 0.22
CA THR A 270 9.85 0.04 1.41
C THR A 270 11.30 -0.39 1.21
N LEU A 271 12.26 0.48 1.51
CA LEU A 271 13.67 0.14 1.64
C LEU A 271 13.94 -0.36 3.06
N ALA A 272 14.19 -1.65 3.19
CA ALA A 272 14.60 -2.28 4.43
C ALA A 272 16.13 -2.28 4.54
N VAL A 273 16.66 -1.75 5.64
CA VAL A 273 18.10 -1.68 5.91
C VAL A 273 18.39 -2.43 7.21
N GLU A 274 19.23 -3.46 7.13
CA GLU A 274 19.68 -4.18 8.32
C GLU A 274 20.72 -3.36 9.08
N ILE A 275 20.48 -3.16 10.37
CA ILE A 275 21.43 -2.51 11.28
C ILE A 275 21.14 -3.01 12.69
N SER A 276 22.20 -3.29 13.46
CA SER A 276 22.03 -3.71 14.85
C SER A 276 21.50 -2.56 15.70
N ARG A 277 20.79 -2.86 16.78
CA ARG A 277 20.24 -1.83 17.67
C ARG A 277 21.33 -1.03 18.37
N GLU A 278 22.46 -1.65 18.65
CA GLU A 278 23.65 -1.01 19.23
C GLU A 278 24.21 0.03 18.26
N GLN A 279 24.36 -0.35 16.98
CA GLN A 279 24.82 0.57 15.93
C GLN A 279 23.83 1.72 15.71
N ALA A 280 22.53 1.43 15.84
CA ALA A 280 21.51 2.43 15.63
C ALA A 280 21.25 3.40 16.79
N ALA A 281 21.92 3.19 17.93
CA ALA A 281 21.98 4.17 19.00
C ALA A 281 22.73 5.45 18.56
N ASP A 282 23.61 5.35 17.55
CA ASP A 282 24.33 6.48 16.96
C ASP A 282 23.60 7.00 15.69
N PRO A 283 23.06 8.23 15.71
CA PRO A 283 22.39 8.82 14.56
C PRO A 283 23.29 8.93 13.31
N ALA A 284 24.61 9.14 13.47
CA ALA A 284 25.54 9.27 12.35
C ALA A 284 25.73 7.93 11.64
N GLN A 285 25.80 6.83 12.39
CA GLN A 285 25.87 5.47 11.85
C GLN A 285 24.58 5.10 11.10
N VAL A 286 23.42 5.45 11.66
CA VAL A 286 22.12 5.26 10.98
C VAL A 286 22.10 6.00 9.65
N GLN A 287 22.45 7.28 9.66
CA GLN A 287 22.47 8.11 8.44
C GLN A 287 23.40 7.53 7.38
N ALA A 288 24.64 7.20 7.74
CA ALA A 288 25.62 6.62 6.83
C ALA A 288 25.15 5.30 6.22
N LYS A 289 24.52 4.42 7.02
CA LYS A 289 23.99 3.14 6.54
C LYS A 289 22.82 3.34 5.57
N VAL A 290 21.90 4.25 5.87
CA VAL A 290 20.75 4.57 5.00
C VAL A 290 21.22 5.21 3.69
N GLU A 291 22.16 6.16 3.74
CA GLU A 291 22.72 6.78 2.53
C GLU A 291 23.47 5.78 1.65
N ALA A 292 24.25 4.88 2.26
CA ALA A 292 24.91 3.80 1.53
C ALA A 292 23.89 2.88 0.84
N ALA A 293 22.82 2.51 1.52
CA ALA A 293 21.74 1.72 0.93
C ALA A 293 21.04 2.47 -0.22
N ARG A 294 20.66 3.74 -0.01
CA ARG A 294 20.06 4.58 -1.07
C ARG A 294 20.97 4.70 -2.29
N LYS A 295 22.27 4.91 -2.08
CA LYS A 295 23.27 4.97 -3.15
C LYS A 295 23.39 3.65 -3.90
N ALA A 296 23.39 2.53 -3.19
CA ALA A 296 23.44 1.22 -3.82
C ALA A 296 22.21 0.98 -4.70
N TRP A 297 21.01 1.34 -4.22
CA TRP A 297 19.76 1.15 -4.96
C TRP A 297 19.48 2.16 -6.07
N ALA A 298 20.19 3.30 -6.09
CA ALA A 298 19.96 4.39 -7.04
C ALA A 298 19.88 3.96 -8.53
N PRO A 299 20.66 2.99 -9.05
CA PRO A 299 20.58 2.58 -10.45
C PRO A 299 19.22 1.98 -10.87
N TRP A 300 18.47 1.41 -9.94
CA TRP A 300 17.16 0.79 -10.23
C TRP A 300 15.96 1.68 -9.87
N LEU A 301 16.20 2.79 -9.20
CA LEU A 301 15.16 3.70 -8.75
C LEU A 301 14.88 4.78 -9.80
N PRO A 302 13.61 5.20 -9.97
CA PRO A 302 13.31 6.39 -10.74
C PRO A 302 13.92 7.64 -10.07
N ALA A 303 14.21 8.68 -10.85
CA ALA A 303 14.90 9.88 -10.39
C ALA A 303 14.21 10.62 -9.22
N GLN A 304 12.91 10.38 -9.00
CA GLN A 304 12.11 10.95 -7.91
C GLN A 304 11.44 9.85 -7.06
N ALA A 305 12.15 8.72 -6.85
CA ALA A 305 11.61 7.62 -6.05
C ALA A 305 11.36 8.04 -4.60
N HIS A 306 10.10 7.94 -4.17
CA HIS A 306 9.73 8.05 -2.77
C HIS A 306 9.78 6.66 -2.14
N LEU A 307 10.88 6.36 -1.43
CA LEU A 307 11.00 5.13 -0.65
C LEU A 307 10.81 5.42 0.83
N SER A 308 9.92 4.67 1.47
CA SER A 308 9.86 4.60 2.93
C SER A 308 11.03 3.76 3.42
N VAL A 309 11.83 4.25 4.37
CA VAL A 309 12.98 3.50 4.88
C VAL A 309 12.66 2.94 6.26
N VAL A 310 12.95 1.66 6.46
CA VAL A 310 12.81 0.97 7.74
C VAL A 310 14.11 0.31 8.14
N LEU A 311 14.45 0.44 9.43
CA LEU A 311 15.58 -0.25 10.04
C LEU A 311 15.10 -1.57 10.63
N ILE A 312 15.76 -2.67 10.28
CA ILE A 312 15.41 -4.02 10.72
C ILE A 312 16.60 -4.70 11.38
N ASP A 313 16.32 -5.57 12.35
CA ASP A 313 17.34 -6.46 12.93
C ASP A 313 17.69 -7.63 11.99
N GLY A 314 16.82 -7.91 11.02
CA GLY A 314 16.99 -8.96 10.03
C GLY A 314 15.71 -9.16 9.21
N LEU A 315 15.88 -9.57 7.96
CA LEU A 315 14.76 -9.78 7.04
C LEU A 315 14.03 -11.10 7.38
N LEU A 316 12.70 -11.09 7.27
CA LEU A 316 11.84 -12.27 7.49
C LEU A 316 11.06 -12.66 6.22
N PRO A 317 11.69 -13.28 5.21
CA PRO A 317 11.08 -13.49 3.89
C PRO A 317 9.82 -14.35 3.88
N ARG A 318 9.60 -15.15 4.93
CA ARG A 318 8.44 -16.05 5.06
C ARG A 318 7.16 -15.35 5.53
N LEU A 319 7.24 -14.10 5.96
CA LEU A 319 6.11 -13.35 6.52
C LEU A 319 5.50 -12.41 5.49
N SER A 320 4.19 -12.13 5.61
CA SER A 320 3.48 -11.19 4.73
C SER A 320 4.10 -9.78 4.76
N ASN A 321 4.59 -9.32 5.91
CA ASN A 321 5.51 -8.19 6.06
C ASN A 321 6.94 -8.70 6.39
N PRO A 322 7.86 -8.74 5.41
CA PRO A 322 9.23 -9.18 5.63
C PRO A 322 10.04 -8.27 6.58
N ALA A 323 9.59 -7.04 6.78
CA ALA A 323 10.16 -6.06 7.70
C ALA A 323 9.35 -5.96 9.00
N ALA A 324 8.64 -7.02 9.42
CA ALA A 324 7.85 -7.02 10.66
C ALA A 324 8.68 -6.76 11.94
N ARG A 325 10.01 -6.96 11.88
CA ARG A 325 10.98 -6.58 12.91
C ARG A 325 11.45 -5.13 12.80
N ALA A 326 10.84 -4.32 11.93
CA ALA A 326 11.17 -2.91 11.85
C ALA A 326 10.83 -2.22 13.17
N TRP A 327 11.84 -1.60 13.76
CA TRP A 327 11.70 -0.92 15.05
C TRP A 327 11.91 0.60 14.91
N ARG A 328 12.27 1.09 13.72
CA ARG A 328 12.37 2.52 13.41
C ARG A 328 12.18 2.82 11.92
N ALA A 329 11.41 3.87 11.61
CA ALA A 329 11.42 4.50 10.30
C ALA A 329 12.57 5.53 10.23
N ALA A 330 13.30 5.54 9.12
CA ALA A 330 14.45 6.43 8.89
C ALA A 330 14.23 7.25 7.61
N ASN A 331 13.15 8.04 7.61
CA ASN A 331 12.81 8.91 6.47
C ASN A 331 13.73 10.13 6.42
#